data_AF-A0A5J4U7Q6-F1
#
_entry.id   AF-A0A5J4U7Q6-F1
#
_cell.length_a   1.000
_cell.length_b   1.000
_cell.length_c   1.000
_cell.angle_alpha   90.00
_cell.angle_beta   90.00
_cell.angle_gamma   90.00
#
_symmetry.space_group_name_H-M   'P 1'
#
loop_
_entity.id
_entity.type
_entity.pdbx_description
1 polymer ?
#
loop_
_entity_poly.entity_id
_entity_poly.type
_entity_poly.pdbx_seq_one_letter_code
_entity_poly.pdbx_strand_id
1 'polypeptide(L)'
;MKQRAMPTQGPAFLPVGHYLPLLQLKGPASVRGSGIQLVVSALKTNLGSIPKHNVFQIKNYKNYPSAMKVLVFSGIPKEICPCLAQGDDIRGGNICPVTRFCGYKDKLNTHCLCSYKFSEDGCTCTQDYNPDGCICDTNPAASYDPTACLATKLCTGGDFIDPTPAGCIPIDCQSSDQAFKCNCKPKNDPVGCTCPSNPLELIGISPQACVCRQIDDIRQGTTCPITRK
;
A
#
# COMPACT_ATOMS: atom_id res chain seq x y z
N MET A 1 40.84 8.67 41.68
CA MET A 1 40.59 7.26 41.28
C MET A 1 40.69 7.19 39.78
N LYS A 2 41.63 6.37 39.28
CA LYS A 2 42.14 6.38 37.91
C LYS A 2 41.97 4.96 37.34
N GLN A 3 41.70 4.88 36.03
CA GLN A 3 41.73 3.67 35.17
C GLN A 3 40.44 2.81 35.25
N ARG A 4 39.96 2.18 34.16
CA ARG A 4 40.67 1.69 32.97
C ARG A 4 39.66 1.41 31.84
N ALA A 5 39.99 1.79 30.60
CA ALA A 5 39.30 1.37 29.38
C ALA A 5 39.70 -0.06 29.02
N MET A 6 38.77 -0.85 28.45
CA MET A 6 39.02 -2.19 27.91
C MET A 6 39.07 -2.18 26.37
N PRO A 7 39.91 -3.03 25.74
CA PRO A 7 40.18 -3.00 24.30
C PRO A 7 39.28 -3.91 23.46
N THR A 8 39.24 -3.54 22.18
CA THR A 8 38.73 -4.23 20.99
C THR A 8 39.38 -5.58 20.73
N GLN A 9 38.58 -6.57 20.32
CA GLN A 9 39.04 -7.79 19.64
C GLN A 9 38.03 -8.18 18.54
N GLY A 10 38.51 -8.24 17.30
CA GLY A 10 37.82 -8.89 16.18
C GLY A 10 38.44 -10.27 15.90
N PRO A 11 37.73 -11.20 15.24
CA PRO A 11 38.32 -12.39 14.65
C PRO A 11 38.44 -12.23 13.12
N ALA A 12 39.64 -12.35 12.55
CA ALA A 12 40.37 -13.58 12.21
C ALA A 12 39.99 -14.12 10.81
N PHE A 13 40.83 -13.75 9.84
CA PHE A 13 40.93 -14.38 8.52
C PHE A 13 41.53 -15.79 8.65
N LEU A 14 40.97 -16.76 7.93
CA LEU A 14 41.67 -17.99 7.51
C LEU A 14 41.43 -18.26 6.03
N PRO A 15 42.42 -18.76 5.25
CA PRO A 15 42.32 -18.93 3.82
C PRO A 15 42.31 -20.40 3.33
N VAL A 16 42.09 -20.54 2.02
CA VAL A 16 42.49 -21.62 1.09
C VAL A 16 41.57 -22.85 0.94
N GLY A 17 40.90 -22.88 -0.22
CA GLY A 17 41.05 -23.94 -1.23
C GLY A 17 40.09 -25.14 -1.17
N HIS A 18 39.40 -25.41 -2.26
CA HIS A 18 39.63 -26.61 -3.09
C HIS A 18 38.75 -26.64 -4.35
N TYR A 19 39.30 -27.31 -5.35
CA TYR A 19 38.87 -27.56 -6.72
C TYR A 19 37.51 -28.29 -6.88
N LEU A 20 36.85 -28.07 -8.03
CA LEU A 20 36.23 -29.04 -8.98
C LEU A 20 35.03 -28.39 -9.74
N PRO A 21 34.59 -28.92 -10.90
CA PRO A 21 35.34 -29.21 -12.12
C PRO A 21 34.77 -28.46 -13.35
N LEU A 22 35.56 -28.39 -14.42
CA LEU A 22 35.15 -27.99 -15.77
C LEU A 22 34.05 -28.91 -16.30
N LEU A 23 32.83 -28.39 -16.49
CA LEU A 23 31.82 -29.04 -17.31
C LEU A 23 32.10 -28.73 -18.78
N GLN A 24 32.59 -29.74 -19.50
CA GLN A 24 32.63 -29.79 -20.96
C GLN A 24 31.19 -29.95 -21.48
N LEU A 25 30.65 -28.93 -22.14
CA LEU A 25 29.44 -29.07 -22.98
C LEU A 25 29.87 -29.37 -24.41
N LYS A 26 29.90 -30.66 -24.76
CA LYS A 26 29.88 -31.15 -26.15
C LYS A 26 28.43 -31.48 -26.52
N GLY A 27 27.91 -30.83 -27.54
CA GLY A 27 26.65 -31.22 -28.20
C GLY A 27 26.52 -30.48 -29.54
N PRO A 28 26.24 -31.17 -30.65
CA PRO A 28 26.20 -30.55 -31.97
C PRO A 28 24.92 -29.74 -32.16
N ALA A 29 25.09 -28.53 -32.69
CA ALA A 29 24.00 -27.73 -33.23
C ALA A 29 23.55 -28.31 -34.58
N SER A 30 22.33 -28.85 -34.63
CA SER A 30 21.58 -29.00 -35.88
C SER A 30 20.12 -29.33 -35.58
N VAL A 31 19.22 -28.35 -35.70
CA VAL A 31 17.89 -28.53 -36.31
C VAL A 31 17.48 -27.18 -36.92
N ARG A 32 17.32 -27.17 -38.26
CA ARG A 32 16.56 -26.17 -39.00
C ARG A 32 15.08 -26.35 -38.70
N GLY A 33 14.41 -25.29 -38.27
CA GLY A 33 12.95 -25.25 -38.17
C GLY A 33 12.50 -24.01 -37.41
N SER A 34 11.76 -23.13 -38.09
CA SER A 34 11.21 -21.90 -37.53
C SER A 34 10.39 -22.16 -36.26
N GLY A 35 10.99 -21.88 -35.11
CA GLY A 35 10.35 -21.96 -33.80
C GLY A 35 11.22 -21.21 -32.80
N ILE A 36 10.69 -20.11 -32.26
CA ILE A 36 11.38 -19.26 -31.29
C ILE A 36 11.52 -20.05 -29.99
N GLN A 37 12.73 -20.51 -29.65
CA GLN A 37 13.05 -21.00 -28.31
C GLN A 37 13.20 -19.81 -27.35
N LEU A 38 12.32 -19.72 -26.36
CA LEU A 38 12.55 -18.89 -25.18
C LEU A 38 13.60 -19.56 -24.29
N VAL A 39 14.79 -18.97 -24.22
CA VAL A 39 15.74 -19.27 -23.13
C VAL A 39 15.33 -18.42 -21.94
N VAL A 40 14.51 -18.96 -21.04
CA VAL A 40 14.35 -18.41 -19.69
C VAL A 40 15.54 -18.90 -18.88
N SER A 41 16.65 -18.16 -18.94
CA SER A 41 17.75 -18.37 -17.99
C SER A 41 17.32 -17.86 -16.62
N ALA A 42 17.11 -18.80 -15.71
CA ALA A 42 16.83 -18.57 -14.31
C ALA A 42 17.89 -17.64 -13.67
N LEU A 43 17.39 -16.71 -12.85
CA LEU A 43 18.15 -15.96 -11.86
C LEU A 43 18.91 -16.92 -10.93
N LYS A 44 20.22 -16.98 -11.10
CA LYS A 44 21.17 -17.25 -10.01
C LYS A 44 22.56 -16.79 -10.45
N THR A 45 22.87 -15.51 -10.25
CA THR A 45 24.25 -15.06 -10.11
C THR A 45 24.36 -14.05 -8.98
N ASN A 46 25.35 -14.31 -8.13
CA ASN A 46 25.80 -13.50 -7.00
C ASN A 46 25.96 -12.03 -7.38
N LEU A 47 25.62 -11.14 -6.44
CA LEU A 47 25.90 -9.71 -6.53
C LEU A 47 27.40 -9.47 -6.75
N GLY A 48 27.74 -9.07 -7.97
CA GLY A 48 29.04 -8.57 -8.36
C GLY A 48 28.87 -7.64 -9.54
N SER A 49 28.85 -6.33 -9.27
CA SER A 49 29.14 -5.24 -10.20
C SER A 49 28.33 -5.21 -11.52
N ILE A 50 27.16 -4.57 -11.49
CA ILE A 50 26.38 -4.29 -12.71
C ILE A 50 26.93 -3.02 -13.40
N PRO A 51 27.32 -3.06 -14.69
CA PRO A 51 27.65 -1.88 -15.46
C PRO A 51 26.37 -1.13 -15.88
N LYS A 52 26.43 0.21 -15.79
CA LYS A 52 25.41 1.13 -16.29
C LYS A 52 25.26 0.93 -17.82
N HIS A 53 24.02 0.97 -18.30
CA HIS A 53 23.56 0.78 -19.69
C HIS A 53 23.29 -0.68 -20.12
N ASN A 54 22.20 -1.25 -19.59
CA ASN A 54 21.39 -2.19 -20.35
C ASN A 54 19.93 -1.76 -20.26
N VAL A 55 19.56 -0.81 -21.12
CA VAL A 55 18.15 -0.64 -21.51
C VAL A 55 17.77 -1.94 -22.22
N PHE A 56 16.98 -2.78 -21.55
CA PHE A 56 16.37 -3.94 -22.20
C PHE A 56 15.49 -3.44 -23.35
N GLN A 57 16.03 -3.49 -24.57
CA GLN A 57 15.27 -3.32 -25.80
C GLN A 57 14.39 -4.56 -25.96
N ILE A 58 13.20 -4.53 -25.38
CA ILE A 58 12.21 -5.60 -25.56
C ILE A 58 11.56 -5.40 -26.94
N LYS A 59 12.23 -5.92 -27.97
CA LYS A 59 11.71 -5.95 -29.34
C LYS A 59 10.66 -7.07 -29.42
N ASN A 60 9.43 -6.71 -29.80
CA ASN A 60 8.26 -7.54 -30.10
C ASN A 60 7.43 -8.10 -28.93
N TYR A 61 6.42 -7.32 -28.52
CA TYR A 61 5.36 -7.70 -27.56
C TYR A 61 4.09 -8.32 -28.18
N LYS A 62 4.03 -8.57 -29.50
CA LYS A 62 2.76 -8.92 -30.17
C LYS A 62 2.16 -10.28 -29.77
N ASN A 63 2.91 -11.16 -29.11
CA ASN A 63 2.49 -12.55 -28.83
C ASN A 63 2.46 -12.95 -27.34
N TYR A 64 2.58 -12.02 -26.39
CA TYR A 64 2.50 -12.38 -24.97
C TYR A 64 1.06 -12.30 -24.45
N PRO A 65 0.59 -13.29 -23.66
CA PRO A 65 -0.66 -13.16 -22.93
C PRO A 65 -0.58 -11.95 -21.99
N SER A 66 -1.65 -11.16 -21.92
CA SER A 66 -1.71 -9.87 -21.20
C SER A 66 -1.16 -9.93 -19.77
N ALA A 67 -1.28 -11.07 -19.10
CA ALA A 67 -0.78 -11.30 -17.75
C ALA A 67 0.76 -11.25 -17.61
N MET A 68 1.52 -11.63 -18.65
CA MET A 68 2.99 -11.68 -18.60
C MET A 68 3.65 -10.32 -18.88
N LYS A 69 2.92 -9.39 -19.51
CA LYS A 69 3.40 -8.03 -19.80
C LYS A 69 3.47 -7.13 -18.55
N VAL A 70 2.62 -7.42 -17.56
CA VAL A 70 2.51 -6.64 -16.31
C VAL A 70 3.69 -6.90 -15.37
N LEU A 71 4.19 -8.13 -15.32
CA LEU A 71 5.21 -8.55 -14.35
C LEU A 71 6.62 -7.97 -14.58
N VAL A 72 6.91 -7.41 -15.76
CA VAL A 72 8.26 -6.91 -16.08
C VAL A 72 8.50 -5.47 -15.58
N PHE A 73 7.44 -4.70 -15.29
CA PHE A 73 7.56 -3.28 -14.95
C PHE A 73 7.11 -2.90 -13.53
N SER A 74 6.35 -3.75 -12.84
CA SER A 74 6.02 -3.55 -11.43
C SER A 74 7.27 -3.76 -10.58
N GLY A 75 7.96 -2.68 -10.21
CA GLY A 75 9.15 -2.69 -9.35
C GLY A 75 10.41 -2.05 -9.94
N ILE A 76 10.34 -1.43 -11.12
CA ILE A 76 11.48 -0.65 -11.63
C ILE A 76 11.53 0.70 -10.89
N PRO A 77 12.60 0.97 -10.12
CA PRO A 77 12.72 2.20 -9.35
C PRO A 77 12.95 3.41 -10.28
N LYS A 78 12.54 4.60 -9.82
CA LYS A 78 12.55 5.83 -10.64
C LYS A 78 13.97 6.25 -11.06
N GLU A 79 14.99 5.79 -10.36
CA GLU A 79 16.40 6.03 -10.63
C GLU A 79 16.89 5.26 -11.88
N ILE A 80 16.25 4.14 -12.20
CA ILE A 80 16.57 3.33 -13.39
C ILE A 80 15.74 3.78 -14.59
N CYS A 81 14.47 4.09 -14.36
CA CYS A 81 13.56 4.59 -15.39
C CYS A 81 12.76 5.77 -14.82
N PRO A 82 13.09 7.02 -15.23
CA PRO A 82 12.37 8.19 -14.77
C PRO A 82 10.87 8.07 -15.00
N CYS A 83 10.07 8.67 -14.12
CA CYS A 83 8.63 8.73 -14.31
C CYS A 83 8.29 9.57 -15.54
N LEU A 84 7.21 9.20 -16.24
CA LEU A 84 6.69 10.05 -17.30
C LEU A 84 6.19 11.36 -16.70
N ALA A 85 6.62 12.49 -17.27
CA ALA A 85 6.16 13.81 -16.83
C ALA A 85 4.66 14.00 -17.10
N GLN A 86 4.13 13.35 -18.13
CA GLN A 86 2.72 13.30 -18.49
C GLN A 86 2.39 11.97 -19.17
N GLY A 87 1.15 11.50 -19.00
CA GLY A 87 0.62 10.31 -19.66
C GLY A 87 0.59 9.06 -18.78
N ASP A 88 0.52 7.91 -19.44
CA ASP A 88 0.25 6.62 -18.83
C ASP A 88 1.54 5.94 -18.34
N ASP A 89 1.98 6.26 -17.12
CA ASP A 89 3.01 5.46 -16.45
C ASP A 89 2.33 4.28 -15.74
N ILE A 90 2.67 3.05 -16.13
CA ILE A 90 2.13 1.83 -15.52
C ILE A 90 2.50 1.70 -14.03
N ARG A 91 3.47 2.49 -13.55
CA ARG A 91 3.91 2.53 -12.15
C ARG A 91 3.28 3.70 -11.37
N GLY A 92 2.29 4.38 -11.96
CA GLY A 92 1.52 5.45 -11.34
C GLY A 92 0.90 5.04 -10.00
N GLY A 93 0.66 5.99 -9.09
CA GLY A 93 -0.08 5.77 -7.85
C GLY A 93 0.76 5.31 -6.66
N ASN A 94 2.00 4.89 -6.88
CA ASN A 94 2.94 4.53 -5.81
C ASN A 94 4.37 4.93 -6.16
N ILE A 95 4.94 4.37 -7.25
CA ILE A 95 6.33 4.66 -7.65
C ILE A 95 6.42 6.00 -8.40
N CYS A 96 5.45 6.26 -9.27
CA CYS A 96 5.32 7.50 -10.03
C CYS A 96 4.02 8.21 -9.67
N PRO A 97 3.99 9.55 -9.67
CA PRO A 97 2.75 10.29 -9.46
C PRO A 97 1.81 10.09 -10.66
N VAL A 98 0.51 10.05 -10.41
CA VAL A 98 -0.52 10.01 -11.45
C VAL A 98 -0.78 11.44 -11.95
N THR A 99 -0.59 11.68 -13.25
CA THR A 99 -0.66 13.05 -13.80
C THR A 99 -1.76 13.26 -14.84
N ARG A 100 -2.41 12.19 -15.33
CA ARG A 100 -3.40 12.26 -16.41
C ARG A 100 -4.81 12.05 -15.86
N PHE A 101 -5.83 12.67 -16.44
CA PHE A 101 -7.21 12.35 -16.14
C PHE A 101 -7.68 11.10 -16.90
N CYS A 102 -8.59 10.34 -16.28
CA CYS A 102 -9.23 9.21 -16.94
C CYS A 102 -10.14 9.69 -18.07
N GLY A 103 -10.05 9.03 -19.22
CA GLY A 103 -11.00 9.13 -20.32
C GLY A 103 -12.10 8.07 -20.20
N TYR A 104 -13.24 8.33 -20.83
CA TYR A 104 -14.41 7.44 -20.87
C TYR A 104 -14.18 6.05 -21.50
N LYS A 105 -13.02 5.80 -22.11
CA LYS A 105 -12.63 4.49 -22.70
C LYS A 105 -11.45 3.84 -21.97
N ASP A 106 -10.98 4.43 -20.88
CA ASP A 106 -9.86 3.89 -20.15
C ASP A 106 -10.28 2.60 -19.45
N LYS A 107 -9.43 1.57 -19.57
CA LYS A 107 -9.69 0.25 -18.99
C LYS A 107 -9.10 0.11 -17.58
N LEU A 108 -8.77 1.22 -16.91
CA LEU A 108 -8.10 1.30 -15.59
C LEU A 108 -6.85 0.41 -15.41
N ASN A 109 -6.30 -0.13 -16.51
CA ASN A 109 -5.04 -0.88 -16.51
C ASN A 109 -3.82 0.02 -16.25
N THR A 110 -3.99 1.33 -16.38
CA THR A 110 -3.02 2.37 -16.05
C THR A 110 -3.71 3.37 -15.13
N HIS A 111 -3.04 3.77 -14.05
CA HIS A 111 -3.58 4.72 -13.10
C HIS A 111 -3.88 6.07 -13.77
N CYS A 112 -4.99 6.70 -13.40
CA CYS A 112 -5.44 7.98 -13.93
C CYS A 112 -6.31 8.70 -12.90
N LEU A 113 -6.33 10.03 -12.95
CA LEU A 113 -7.06 10.90 -12.05
C LEU A 113 -8.56 10.89 -12.35
N CYS A 114 -9.38 10.76 -11.30
CA CYS A 114 -10.83 10.90 -11.39
C CYS A 114 -11.22 12.30 -11.86
N SER A 115 -12.38 12.39 -12.52
CA SER A 115 -12.99 13.66 -12.87
C SER A 115 -14.51 13.52 -12.92
N TYR A 116 -15.25 14.62 -13.04
CA TYR A 116 -16.69 14.58 -13.29
C TYR A 116 -17.09 13.81 -14.57
N LYS A 117 -16.14 13.54 -15.49
CA LYS A 117 -16.36 12.73 -16.70
C LYS A 117 -16.10 11.24 -16.49
N PHE A 118 -15.40 10.88 -15.41
CA PHE A 118 -15.04 9.51 -15.08
C PHE A 118 -14.90 9.38 -13.56
N SER A 119 -15.89 8.71 -12.95
CA SER A 119 -16.04 8.56 -11.51
C SER A 119 -16.26 7.10 -11.10
N GLU A 120 -15.86 6.16 -11.95
CA GLU A 120 -15.95 4.73 -11.64
C GLU A 120 -14.84 4.33 -10.66
N ASP A 121 -15.07 3.25 -9.93
CA ASP A 121 -14.12 2.69 -8.96
C ASP A 121 -12.74 2.46 -9.57
N GLY A 122 -11.69 2.79 -8.81
CA GLY A 122 -10.30 2.51 -9.21
C GLY A 122 -9.56 3.65 -9.91
N CYS A 123 -10.23 4.77 -10.25
CA CYS A 123 -9.50 5.99 -10.60
C CYS A 123 -8.83 6.61 -9.36
N THR A 124 -7.77 7.38 -9.56
CA THR A 124 -7.02 8.06 -8.51
C THR A 124 -7.70 9.37 -8.11
N CYS A 125 -7.95 9.57 -6.82
CA CYS A 125 -8.62 10.76 -6.32
C CYS A 125 -7.83 12.04 -6.63
N THR A 126 -8.55 13.15 -6.78
CA THR A 126 -7.97 14.50 -6.85
C THR A 126 -8.46 15.32 -5.67
N GLN A 127 -7.77 16.42 -5.36
CA GLN A 127 -8.16 17.33 -4.29
C GLN A 127 -9.56 17.91 -4.51
N ASP A 128 -9.92 18.20 -5.76
CA ASP A 128 -11.20 18.80 -6.13
C ASP A 128 -12.30 17.76 -6.40
N TYR A 129 -11.94 16.49 -6.60
CA TYR A 129 -12.86 15.43 -6.98
C TYR A 129 -12.41 14.05 -6.47
N ASN A 130 -13.13 13.54 -5.47
CA ASN A 130 -12.84 12.32 -4.72
C ASN A 130 -14.10 11.45 -4.52
N PRO A 131 -14.70 10.91 -5.61
CA PRO A 131 -15.89 10.08 -5.49
C PRO A 131 -15.64 8.83 -4.65
N ASP A 132 -16.72 8.22 -4.17
CA ASP A 132 -16.66 6.91 -3.54
C ASP A 132 -15.96 5.92 -4.47
N GLY A 133 -15.10 5.06 -3.91
CA GLY A 133 -14.35 4.07 -4.69
C GLY A 133 -13.09 4.57 -5.40
N CYS A 134 -12.79 5.88 -5.40
CA CYS A 134 -11.48 6.33 -5.88
C CYS A 134 -10.33 5.91 -4.95
N ILE A 135 -9.17 5.63 -5.52
CA ILE A 135 -7.95 5.23 -4.81
C ILE A 135 -7.02 6.43 -4.58
N CYS A 136 -6.28 6.45 -3.48
CA CYS A 136 -5.31 7.52 -3.24
C CYS A 136 -3.97 7.21 -3.92
N ASP A 137 -3.35 8.22 -4.51
CA ASP A 137 -1.95 8.15 -4.93
C ASP A 137 -1.08 8.19 -3.67
N THR A 138 -0.32 7.13 -3.41
CA THR A 138 0.58 7.05 -2.26
C THR A 138 1.96 7.61 -2.56
N ASN A 139 2.19 8.12 -3.78
CA ASN A 139 3.44 8.75 -4.14
C ASN A 139 3.61 10.08 -3.37
N PRO A 140 4.77 10.34 -2.76
CA PRO A 140 5.02 11.62 -2.07
C PRO A 140 4.96 12.86 -2.97
N ALA A 141 5.06 12.70 -4.29
CA ALA A 141 4.94 13.77 -5.28
C ALA A 141 3.56 13.78 -5.98
N ALA A 142 2.57 13.08 -5.42
CA ALA A 142 1.20 13.14 -5.90
C ALA A 142 0.66 14.57 -5.89
N SER A 143 -0.25 14.88 -6.83
CA SER A 143 -0.90 16.20 -6.88
C SER A 143 -1.88 16.42 -5.73
N TYR A 144 -2.45 15.34 -5.19
CA TYR A 144 -3.27 15.36 -3.99
C TYR A 144 -2.47 14.72 -2.87
N ASP A 145 -2.26 15.45 -1.77
CA ASP A 145 -1.50 14.96 -0.61
C ASP A 145 -2.02 13.58 -0.16
N PRO A 146 -1.15 12.55 -0.08
CA PRO A 146 -1.59 11.19 0.24
C PRO A 146 -2.29 11.11 1.60
N THR A 147 -1.81 11.85 2.60
CA THR A 147 -2.37 11.83 3.95
C THR A 147 -3.77 12.45 3.97
N ALA A 148 -3.93 13.60 3.31
CA ALA A 148 -5.22 14.25 3.15
C ALA A 148 -6.20 13.37 2.36
N CYS A 149 -5.74 12.69 1.31
CA CYS A 149 -6.56 11.77 0.54
C CYS A 149 -7.06 10.59 1.38
N LEU A 150 -6.16 9.91 2.08
CA LEU A 150 -6.51 8.76 2.93
C LEU A 150 -7.46 9.16 4.06
N ALA A 151 -7.35 10.38 4.58
CA ALA A 151 -8.27 10.91 5.59
C ALA A 151 -9.71 11.13 5.09
N THR A 152 -9.94 11.16 3.77
CA THR A 152 -11.30 11.20 3.19
C THR A 152 -11.93 9.82 3.01
N LYS A 153 -11.15 8.74 3.21
CA LYS A 153 -11.61 7.37 2.97
C LYS A 153 -12.27 6.81 4.21
N LEU A 154 -13.21 5.89 3.99
CA LEU A 154 -13.82 5.12 5.07
C LEU A 154 -12.83 4.09 5.63
N CYS A 155 -12.87 3.88 6.93
CA CYS A 155 -12.10 2.81 7.57
C CYS A 155 -12.65 1.44 7.18
N THR A 156 -11.79 0.55 6.68
CA THR A 156 -12.15 -0.81 6.26
C THR A 156 -11.40 -1.91 7.01
N GLY A 157 -10.42 -1.55 7.84
CA GLY A 157 -9.65 -2.51 8.64
C GLY A 157 -8.68 -1.82 9.60
N GLY A 158 -7.62 -2.54 9.97
CA GLY A 158 -6.65 -2.12 10.99
C GLY A 158 -7.17 -2.38 12.41
N ASP A 159 -6.81 -1.51 13.35
CA ASP A 159 -7.35 -1.51 14.70
C ASP A 159 -7.90 -0.13 15.12
N PHE A 160 -8.25 0.06 16.40
CA PHE A 160 -8.78 1.33 16.91
C PHE A 160 -7.73 2.45 17.01
N ILE A 161 -6.45 2.08 17.08
CA ILE A 161 -5.29 2.98 17.22
C ILE A 161 -4.68 3.25 15.84
N ASP A 162 -4.48 2.21 15.05
CA ASP A 162 -3.90 2.23 13.70
C ASP A 162 -4.94 1.73 12.67
N PRO A 163 -5.90 2.58 12.28
CA PRO A 163 -6.94 2.18 11.36
C PRO A 163 -6.40 2.11 9.93
N THR A 164 -7.05 1.31 9.10
CA THR A 164 -6.73 1.21 7.67
C THR A 164 -7.89 1.76 6.84
N PRO A 165 -7.64 2.79 6.00
CA PRO A 165 -6.39 3.54 5.88
C PRO A 165 -6.06 4.44 7.07
N ALA A 166 -4.79 4.83 7.24
CA ALA A 166 -4.39 5.74 8.32
C ALA A 166 -5.15 7.08 8.20
N GLY A 167 -5.73 7.53 9.31
CA GLY A 167 -6.51 8.77 9.37
C GLY A 167 -7.91 8.71 8.75
N CYS A 168 -8.39 7.54 8.33
CA CYS A 168 -9.71 7.35 7.73
C CYS A 168 -10.88 7.82 8.60
N ILE A 169 -12.02 8.03 7.94
CA ILE A 169 -13.32 8.34 8.53
C ILE A 169 -13.92 7.05 9.10
N PRO A 170 -14.20 6.98 10.41
CA PRO A 170 -14.82 5.80 11.01
C PRO A 170 -16.24 5.59 10.46
N ILE A 171 -16.56 4.34 10.11
CA ILE A 171 -17.93 3.90 9.80
C ILE A 171 -18.68 3.57 11.09
N ASP A 172 -20.00 3.38 11.04
CA ASP A 172 -20.74 2.86 12.19
C ASP A 172 -20.34 1.40 12.48
N CYS A 173 -20.17 1.05 13.76
CA CYS A 173 -19.81 -0.30 14.15
C CYS A 173 -20.93 -1.28 13.75
N GLN A 174 -20.55 -2.37 13.08
CA GLN A 174 -21.49 -3.39 12.58
C GLN A 174 -21.68 -4.57 13.56
N SER A 175 -20.77 -4.71 14.54
CA SER A 175 -20.77 -5.76 15.55
C SER A 175 -20.12 -5.26 16.85
N SER A 176 -20.50 -5.84 17.99
CA SER A 176 -19.86 -5.65 19.30
C SER A 176 -18.43 -6.19 19.36
N ASP A 177 -18.06 -7.08 18.43
CA ASP A 177 -16.73 -7.71 18.36
C ASP A 177 -15.86 -7.11 17.26
N GLN A 178 -16.29 -6.01 16.65
CA GLN A 178 -15.51 -5.31 15.63
C GLN A 178 -14.20 -4.79 16.23
N ALA A 179 -13.09 -5.03 15.55
CA ALA A 179 -11.75 -4.75 16.07
C ALA A 179 -11.08 -3.50 15.47
N PHE A 180 -11.75 -2.80 14.54
CA PHE A 180 -11.22 -1.62 13.86
C PHE A 180 -12.09 -0.39 14.05
N LYS A 181 -11.47 0.78 13.86
CA LYS A 181 -12.05 2.11 14.07
C LYS A 181 -13.46 2.25 13.48
N CYS A 182 -14.42 2.51 14.37
CA CYS A 182 -15.82 2.75 14.04
C CYS A 182 -16.50 3.68 15.06
N ASN A 183 -17.66 4.21 14.72
CA ASN A 183 -18.52 5.00 15.60
C ASN A 183 -19.44 4.06 16.39
N CYS A 184 -19.45 4.22 17.71
CA CYS A 184 -20.26 3.38 18.60
C CYS A 184 -21.75 3.50 18.25
N LYS A 185 -22.46 2.37 18.26
CA LYS A 185 -23.91 2.31 18.13
C LYS A 185 -24.52 1.47 19.24
N PRO A 186 -25.82 1.66 19.56
CA PRO A 186 -26.49 0.81 20.54
C PRO A 186 -26.36 -0.67 20.16
N LYS A 187 -25.92 -1.52 21.09
CA LYS A 187 -25.60 -2.95 20.92
C LYS A 187 -24.34 -3.28 20.09
N ASN A 188 -23.75 -2.28 19.42
CA ASN A 188 -22.55 -2.41 18.59
C ASN A 188 -21.51 -1.38 19.05
N ASP A 189 -20.99 -1.60 20.25
CA ASP A 189 -20.14 -0.68 20.97
C ASP A 189 -18.90 -1.41 21.51
N PRO A 190 -18.03 -1.92 20.63
CA PRO A 190 -16.76 -2.51 21.06
C PRO A 190 -15.93 -1.49 21.84
N VAL A 191 -15.17 -1.96 22.84
CA VAL A 191 -14.24 -1.09 23.58
C VAL A 191 -13.22 -0.50 22.62
N GLY A 192 -13.16 0.84 22.56
CA GLY A 192 -12.29 1.58 21.64
C GLY A 192 -13.01 2.26 20.47
N CYS A 193 -14.31 2.01 20.28
CA CYS A 193 -15.10 2.76 19.29
C CYS A 193 -15.18 4.27 19.62
N THR A 194 -15.47 5.07 18.62
CA THR A 194 -15.58 6.53 18.73
C THR A 194 -16.97 6.88 19.28
N CYS A 195 -16.99 7.50 20.47
CA CYS A 195 -18.22 7.88 21.14
C CYS A 195 -18.88 9.10 20.49
N PRO A 196 -20.22 9.11 20.34
CA PRO A 196 -20.93 10.25 19.78
C PRO A 196 -20.82 11.47 20.70
N SER A 197 -20.65 12.65 20.12
CA SER A 197 -20.60 13.92 20.87
C SER A 197 -21.96 14.32 21.42
N ASN A 198 -23.05 13.99 20.70
CA ASN A 198 -24.41 14.27 21.11
C ASN A 198 -24.84 13.34 22.27
N PRO A 199 -25.23 13.87 23.46
CA PRO A 199 -25.65 13.04 24.58
C PRO A 199 -26.83 12.11 24.26
N LEU A 200 -27.74 12.51 23.37
CA LEU A 200 -28.91 11.71 23.00
C LEU A 200 -28.54 10.42 22.28
N GLU A 201 -27.38 10.38 21.63
CA GLU A 201 -26.88 9.21 20.91
C GLU A 201 -26.16 8.22 21.82
N LEU A 202 -25.95 8.55 23.10
CA LEU A 202 -25.37 7.63 24.09
C LEU A 202 -26.38 6.59 24.60
N ILE A 203 -27.68 6.74 24.30
CA ILE A 203 -28.71 5.80 24.77
C ILE A 203 -28.43 4.40 24.23
N GLY A 204 -28.27 3.42 25.13
CA GLY A 204 -28.01 2.03 24.76
C GLY A 204 -26.54 1.72 24.41
N ILE A 205 -25.63 2.67 24.58
CA ILE A 205 -24.17 2.47 24.49
C ILE A 205 -23.61 2.19 25.90
N SER A 206 -22.83 1.13 26.05
CA SER A 206 -22.21 0.68 27.29
C SER A 206 -21.24 1.72 27.87
N PRO A 207 -21.24 1.92 29.20
CA PRO A 207 -20.23 2.69 29.90
C PRO A 207 -18.79 2.20 29.69
N GLN A 208 -18.60 0.92 29.32
CA GLN A 208 -17.28 0.34 29.05
C GLN A 208 -16.70 0.83 27.71
N ALA A 209 -17.56 1.02 26.71
CA ALA A 209 -17.18 1.56 25.41
C ALA A 209 -17.07 3.08 25.47
N CYS A 210 -18.07 3.73 26.06
CA CYS A 210 -18.14 5.18 26.23
C CYS A 210 -18.29 5.55 27.69
N VAL A 211 -17.19 6.04 28.27
CA VAL A 211 -17.13 6.50 29.67
C VAL A 211 -18.27 7.46 29.97
N CYS A 212 -18.89 7.27 31.12
CA CYS A 212 -19.97 8.13 31.61
C CYS A 212 -19.51 9.59 31.73
N ARG A 213 -20.27 10.52 31.16
CA ARG A 213 -20.02 11.96 31.33
C ARG A 213 -20.52 12.41 32.70
N GLN A 214 -19.78 13.33 33.30
CA GLN A 214 -20.15 13.88 34.62
C GLN A 214 -21.33 14.85 34.54
N ILE A 215 -21.57 15.45 33.37
CA ILE A 215 -22.60 16.46 33.13
C ILE A 215 -23.43 16.00 31.94
N ASP A 216 -24.75 16.03 32.09
CA ASP A 216 -25.74 15.76 31.04
C ASP A 216 -25.55 14.41 30.32
N ASP A 217 -25.01 13.38 31.00
CA ASP A 217 -25.07 12.02 30.46
C ASP A 217 -26.48 11.49 30.65
N ILE A 218 -27.17 11.26 29.52
CA ILE A 218 -28.54 10.74 29.50
C ILE A 218 -28.68 9.38 30.18
N ARG A 219 -27.56 8.66 30.39
CA ARG A 219 -27.52 7.37 31.07
C ARG A 219 -27.39 7.47 32.59
N GLN A 220 -27.31 8.68 33.17
CA GLN A 220 -27.25 8.84 34.63
C GLN A 220 -28.46 8.22 35.32
N GLY A 221 -28.21 7.49 36.41
CA GLY A 221 -29.24 6.80 37.18
C GLY A 221 -29.74 5.49 36.57
N THR A 222 -29.24 5.11 35.38
CA THR A 222 -29.49 3.79 34.78
C THR A 222 -28.19 2.98 34.75
N THR A 223 -27.36 3.20 33.73
CA THR A 223 -26.06 2.52 33.58
C THR A 223 -24.89 3.37 34.08
N CYS A 224 -25.07 4.69 34.20
CA CYS A 224 -24.07 5.60 34.73
C CYS A 224 -24.41 6.04 36.16
N PRO A 225 -23.41 6.19 37.05
CA PRO A 225 -23.64 6.67 38.41
C PRO A 225 -24.17 8.10 38.41
N ILE A 226 -25.04 8.41 39.38
CA ILE A 226 -25.52 9.77 39.59
C ILE A 226 -24.44 10.55 40.34
N THR A 227 -23.77 11.48 39.66
CA THR A 227 -22.90 12.47 40.29
C THR A 227 -23.73 13.67 40.72
N ARG A 228 -23.96 13.82 42.04
CA ARG A 228 -24.51 15.08 42.59
C ARG A 228 -23.43 16.15 42.51
N LYS A 229 -23.74 17.28 41.87
CA LYS A 229 -22.95 18.50 41.95
C LYS A 229 -23.20 19.21 43.27
#